data_AF-A0A060CHX3-F1
#
_entry.id   AF-A0A060CHX3-F1
#
_cell.length_a   1.000
_cell.length_b   1.000
_cell.length_c   1.000
_cell.angle_alpha   90.00
_cell.angle_beta   90.00
_cell.angle_gamma   90.00
#
_symmetry.space_group_name_H-M   'P 1'
#
loop_
_entity.id
_entity.type
_entity.pdbx_description
1 polymer ?
#
loop_
_entity_poly.entity_id
_entity_poly.type
_entity_poly.pdbx_seq_one_letter_code
_entity_poly.pdbx_strand_id
1 'polypeptide(L)'
;RDATGQETAIDPEPDPQGLQPRPSICRAGNDYFIATSTFEWFPGVQIHQSRDLVNWRLVCRPLTRASQLDMRGNPDSCGVWAPCLSYADGLFWLIYTDVKRYDGNFKDAHNYLVTAPAITGPWSDPIYMNSSGFDPSLFHDDDGRKWFLNQQWRHTTDSVGGRPKGIAFDGILAQE
;
A
#
# COMPACT_ATOMS: atom_id res chain seq x y z
N ARG A 1 14.50 36.61 10.29
CA ARG A 1 13.53 37.64 9.83
C ARG A 1 14.33 38.55 8.94
N ASP A 2 14.11 38.40 7.65
CA ASP A 2 14.96 38.92 6.60
C ASP A 2 14.03 39.74 5.68
N ALA A 3 14.58 40.74 5.01
CA ALA A 3 13.88 41.95 4.57
C ALA A 3 12.85 41.82 3.42
N THR A 4 12.21 40.67 3.24
CA THR A 4 11.14 40.45 2.24
C THR A 4 9.94 39.67 2.74
N GLY A 5 9.90 39.24 4.00
CA GLY A 5 8.66 38.71 4.62
C GLY A 5 8.05 37.47 3.97
N GLN A 6 8.77 36.75 3.11
CA GLN A 6 8.36 35.45 2.60
C GLN A 6 8.95 34.34 3.46
N GLU A 7 8.07 33.59 4.12
CA GLU A 7 8.38 32.31 4.75
C GLU A 7 8.75 31.34 3.64
N THR A 8 10.03 30.99 3.53
CA THR A 8 10.47 29.93 2.63
C THR A 8 9.88 28.62 3.16
N ALA A 9 8.79 28.16 2.55
CA ALA A 9 8.37 26.78 2.69
C ALA A 9 9.56 25.91 2.30
N ILE A 10 10.06 25.12 3.26
CA ILE A 10 11.00 24.05 2.96
C ILE A 10 10.17 23.00 2.23
N ASP A 11 10.19 23.04 0.91
CA ASP A 11 9.74 21.91 0.11
C ASP A 11 10.66 20.72 0.47
N PRO A 12 10.13 19.58 0.93
CA PRO A 12 10.96 18.42 1.17
C PRO A 12 11.52 17.94 -0.17
N GLU A 13 12.83 18.09 -0.35
CA GLU A 13 13.60 17.51 -1.45
C GLU A 13 13.32 15.99 -1.56
N PRO A 14 13.32 15.41 -2.78
CA PRO A 14 13.08 13.98 -2.96
C PRO A 14 14.20 13.16 -2.29
N ASP A 15 13.84 12.05 -1.65
CA ASP A 15 14.81 11.09 -1.11
C ASP A 15 15.75 10.59 -2.23
N PRO A 16 17.07 10.78 -2.14
CA PRO A 16 18.04 10.39 -3.16
C PRO A 16 18.15 8.87 -3.40
N GLN A 17 17.43 8.02 -2.67
CA GLN A 17 17.54 6.55 -2.72
C GLN A 17 16.64 5.84 -3.74
N GLY A 18 15.88 6.58 -4.57
CA GLY A 18 15.09 6.01 -5.65
C GLY A 18 13.64 5.68 -5.28
N LEU A 19 12.87 5.28 -6.30
CA LEU A 19 11.41 5.16 -6.30
C LEU A 19 10.86 4.42 -5.06
N GLN A 20 10.25 5.16 -4.12
CA GLN A 20 9.47 4.61 -3.01
C GLN A 20 8.02 5.11 -3.10
N PRO A 21 7.25 4.68 -4.11
CA PRO A 21 5.90 5.18 -4.29
C PRO A 21 4.97 4.65 -3.20
N ARG A 22 4.01 5.50 -2.83
CA ARG A 22 2.85 5.19 -1.97
C ARG A 22 3.24 4.69 -0.55
N PRO A 23 3.86 5.56 0.29
CA PRO A 23 4.21 5.20 1.65
C PRO A 23 2.98 5.06 2.55
N SER A 24 2.92 3.96 3.31
CA SER A 24 1.98 3.79 4.44
C SER A 24 2.77 3.76 5.74
N ILE A 25 2.61 4.81 6.56
CA ILE A 25 3.29 4.93 7.85
C ILE A 25 2.41 4.42 8.99
N CYS A 26 2.99 3.68 9.94
CA CYS A 26 2.38 3.39 11.23
C CYS A 26 3.39 3.48 12.36
N ARG A 27 2.90 3.50 13.60
CA ARG A 27 3.72 3.52 14.82
C ARG A 27 3.35 2.34 15.71
N ALA A 28 4.34 1.65 16.25
CA ALA A 28 4.16 0.64 17.29
C ALA A 28 5.14 0.93 18.45
N GLY A 29 4.60 1.30 19.61
CA GLY A 29 5.43 1.74 20.74
C GLY A 29 6.23 3.01 20.42
N ASN A 30 7.57 2.90 20.37
CA ASN A 30 8.50 3.99 20.06
C ASN A 30 9.10 3.93 18.65
N ASP A 31 8.71 2.92 17.86
CA ASP A 31 9.22 2.70 16.52
C ASP A 31 8.18 3.10 15.47
N TYR A 32 8.63 3.74 14.40
CA TYR A 32 7.86 4.10 13.22
C TYR A 32 8.23 3.18 12.06
N PHE A 33 7.24 2.82 11.26
CA PHE A 33 7.41 1.93 10.11
C PHE A 33 6.78 2.54 8.88
N ILE A 34 7.44 2.44 7.73
CA ILE A 34 6.88 2.80 6.41
C ILE A 34 6.89 1.56 5.52
N ALA A 35 5.72 1.18 5.02
CA ALA A 35 5.58 0.20 3.95
C ALA A 35 5.47 0.90 2.59
N THR A 36 6.18 0.40 1.58
CA THR A 36 6.14 0.91 0.20
C THR A 36 5.84 -0.20 -0.80
N SER A 37 5.17 0.17 -1.90
CA SER A 37 4.86 -0.76 -2.98
C SER A 37 6.12 -1.24 -3.70
N THR A 38 6.10 -2.49 -4.19
CA THR A 38 7.24 -3.10 -4.90
C THR A 38 6.90 -3.53 -6.33
N PHE A 39 5.64 -3.40 -6.74
CA PHE A 39 5.16 -3.87 -8.04
C PHE A 39 5.58 -5.32 -8.31
N GLU A 40 6.24 -5.59 -9.44
CA GLU A 40 6.71 -6.90 -9.88
C GLU A 40 7.94 -7.42 -9.10
N TRP A 41 8.55 -6.61 -8.23
CA TRP A 41 9.75 -7.00 -7.51
C TRP A 41 9.44 -7.89 -6.30
N PHE A 42 10.06 -9.06 -6.28
CA PHE A 42 9.96 -10.03 -5.19
C PHE A 42 11.23 -10.04 -4.32
N PRO A 43 11.17 -10.22 -2.99
CA PRO A 43 9.96 -10.35 -2.14
C PRO A 43 9.09 -9.09 -2.10
N GLY A 44 7.78 -9.24 -1.92
CA GLY A 44 6.84 -8.11 -2.01
C GLY A 44 6.82 -7.23 -0.76
N VAL A 45 6.54 -5.93 -0.97
CA VAL A 45 6.54 -4.82 0.00
C VAL A 45 7.92 -4.57 0.61
N GLN A 46 8.34 -3.31 0.71
CA GLN A 46 9.52 -2.93 1.51
C GLN A 46 9.05 -2.25 2.78
N ILE A 47 9.62 -2.62 3.93
CA ILE A 47 9.33 -1.98 5.20
C ILE A 47 10.60 -1.37 5.78
N HIS A 48 10.56 -0.05 5.98
CA HIS A 48 11.60 0.72 6.65
C HIS A 48 11.18 1.04 8.08
N GLN A 49 12.14 1.10 9.00
CA GLN A 49 11.94 1.47 10.40
C GLN A 49 12.74 2.73 10.75
N SER A 50 12.16 3.57 11.60
CA SER A 50 12.81 4.74 12.21
C SER A 50 12.37 4.93 13.65
N ARG A 51 13.15 5.68 14.43
CA ARG A 51 12.80 6.16 15.78
C ARG A 51 12.70 7.68 15.88
N ASP A 52 13.23 8.38 14.90
CA ASP A 52 13.35 9.85 14.87
C ASP A 52 12.67 10.48 13.66
N LEU A 53 12.05 9.67 12.78
CA LEU A 53 11.43 10.05 11.51
C LEU A 53 12.41 10.62 10.46
N VAL A 54 13.71 10.66 10.78
CA VAL A 54 14.76 11.22 9.92
C VAL A 54 15.62 10.09 9.34
N ASN A 55 16.07 9.18 10.20
CA ASN A 55 16.93 8.06 9.82
C ASN A 55 16.09 6.80 9.63
N TRP A 56 16.10 6.26 8.41
CA TRP A 56 15.31 5.10 8.03
C TRP A 56 16.21 3.94 7.63
N ARG A 57 15.86 2.73 8.06
CA ARG A 57 16.55 1.49 7.69
C ARG A 57 15.55 0.47 7.15
N LEU A 58 15.85 -0.15 6.01
CA LEU A 58 15.11 -1.31 5.52
C LEU A 58 15.24 -2.47 6.51
N VAL A 59 14.11 -2.96 7.04
CA VAL A 59 14.09 -4.02 8.05
C VAL A 59 13.53 -5.36 7.56
N CYS A 60 12.57 -5.35 6.64
CA CYS A 60 12.05 -6.59 6.05
C CYS A 60 11.32 -6.36 4.72
N ARG A 61 11.05 -7.48 4.04
CA ARG A 61 10.12 -7.58 2.91
C ARG A 61 9.17 -8.75 3.20
N PRO A 62 7.91 -8.52 3.59
CA PRO A 62 7.07 -9.51 4.27
C PRO A 62 6.52 -10.63 3.37
N LEU A 63 6.32 -10.37 2.07
CA LEU A 63 5.73 -11.33 1.14
C LEU A 63 6.81 -12.19 0.50
N THR A 64 7.25 -13.21 1.23
CA THR A 64 8.41 -14.06 0.88
C THR A 64 8.03 -15.44 0.36
N ARG A 65 6.75 -15.80 0.38
CA ARG A 65 6.26 -17.12 -0.07
C ARG A 65 5.33 -16.97 -1.27
N ALA A 66 5.39 -17.93 -2.19
CA ALA A 66 4.45 -18.02 -3.31
C ALA A 66 2.98 -18.16 -2.83
N SER A 67 2.75 -18.74 -1.64
CA SER A 67 1.41 -18.79 -1.02
C SER A 67 0.87 -17.41 -0.63
N GLN A 68 1.75 -16.41 -0.46
CA GLN A 68 1.37 -15.03 -0.19
C GLN A 68 1.29 -14.22 -1.49
N LEU A 69 2.24 -14.40 -2.40
CA LEU A 69 2.37 -13.56 -3.60
C LEU A 69 2.96 -14.38 -4.77
N ASP A 70 2.12 -14.70 -5.75
CA ASP A 70 2.54 -15.34 -7.01
C ASP A 70 2.33 -14.38 -8.19
N MET A 71 3.44 -13.78 -8.64
CA MET A 71 3.47 -12.78 -9.70
C MET A 71 4.04 -13.31 -11.02
N ARG A 72 4.17 -14.64 -11.18
CA ARG A 72 4.64 -15.21 -12.44
C ARG A 72 3.68 -14.84 -13.57
N GLY A 73 4.19 -14.11 -14.55
CA GLY A 73 3.41 -13.62 -15.69
C GLY A 73 2.64 -12.33 -15.43
N ASN A 74 2.83 -11.66 -14.27
CA ASN A 74 2.30 -10.31 -14.09
C ASN A 74 2.97 -9.34 -15.09
N PRO A 75 2.23 -8.35 -15.62
CA PRO A 75 2.81 -7.28 -16.45
C PRO A 75 3.80 -6.41 -15.66
N ASP A 76 4.63 -5.65 -16.39
CA ASP A 76 5.46 -4.61 -15.79
C ASP A 76 4.59 -3.58 -15.03
N SER A 77 5.10 -3.06 -13.91
CA SER A 77 4.37 -2.14 -13.01
C SER A 77 3.06 -2.71 -12.41
N CYS A 78 2.82 -4.02 -12.51
CA CYS A 78 1.72 -4.72 -11.82
C CYS A 78 2.24 -5.42 -10.55
N GLY A 79 1.52 -6.41 -10.01
CA GLY A 79 1.89 -6.99 -8.72
C GLY A 79 1.54 -6.06 -7.56
N VAL A 80 2.49 -5.86 -6.64
CA VAL A 80 2.25 -5.17 -5.37
C VAL A 80 2.05 -3.67 -5.56
N TRP A 81 0.79 -3.23 -5.61
CA TRP A 81 0.42 -1.81 -5.57
C TRP A 81 0.40 -1.29 -4.11
N ALA A 82 -0.21 -0.12 -3.86
CA ALA A 82 -0.12 0.57 -2.57
C ALA A 82 -0.45 -0.36 -1.40
N PRO A 83 0.49 -0.57 -0.46
CA PRO A 83 0.20 -1.30 0.75
C PRO A 83 -0.45 -0.37 1.78
N CYS A 84 -1.18 -0.96 2.72
CA CYS A 84 -1.53 -0.33 3.99
C CYS A 84 -0.93 -1.15 5.13
N LEU A 85 0.00 -0.54 5.87
CA LEU A 85 0.56 -1.09 7.09
C LEU A 85 -0.05 -0.37 8.28
N SER A 86 -0.59 -1.13 9.22
CA SER A 86 -1.15 -0.62 10.47
C SER A 86 -0.77 -1.52 11.65
N TYR A 87 -0.91 -1.01 12.88
CA TYR A 87 -0.63 -1.75 14.10
C TYR A 87 -1.80 -1.59 15.07
N ALA A 88 -2.38 -2.71 15.49
CA ALA A 88 -3.50 -2.75 16.42
C ALA A 88 -3.57 -4.15 17.04
N ASP A 89 -4.17 -4.25 18.23
CA ASP A 89 -4.41 -5.54 18.91
C ASP A 89 -3.13 -6.39 19.10
N GLY A 90 -1.98 -5.72 19.27
CA GLY A 90 -0.67 -6.37 19.44
C GLY A 90 -0.06 -6.93 18.14
N LEU A 91 -0.70 -6.71 16.98
CA LEU A 91 -0.29 -7.24 15.69
C LEU A 91 -0.03 -6.14 14.67
N PHE A 92 0.89 -6.41 13.76
CA PHE A 92 0.97 -5.70 12.48
C PHE A 92 -0.04 -6.28 11.51
N TRP A 93 -0.73 -5.40 10.81
CA TRP A 93 -1.70 -5.72 9.76
C TRP A 93 -1.20 -5.10 8.47
N LEU A 94 -0.97 -5.93 7.45
CA LEU A 94 -0.56 -5.50 6.13
C LEU A 94 -1.62 -5.89 5.13
N ILE A 95 -2.24 -4.88 4.53
CA ILE A 95 -3.07 -5.06 3.35
C ILE A 95 -2.26 -4.70 2.11
N TYR A 96 -2.36 -5.52 1.08
CA TYR A 96 -1.70 -5.29 -0.21
C TYR A 96 -2.60 -5.73 -1.36
N THR A 97 -2.26 -5.27 -2.55
CA THR A 97 -2.96 -5.63 -3.80
C THR A 97 -2.00 -6.34 -4.72
N ASP A 98 -2.43 -7.46 -5.30
CA ASP A 98 -1.78 -8.05 -6.48
C ASP A 98 -2.59 -7.66 -7.73
N VAL A 99 -2.07 -6.67 -8.47
CA VAL A 99 -2.67 -6.23 -9.73
C VAL A 99 -2.22 -7.16 -10.85
N LYS A 100 -3.17 -7.66 -11.63
CA LYS A 100 -2.92 -8.56 -12.77
C LYS A 100 -3.01 -7.88 -14.13
N ARG A 101 -3.63 -6.69 -14.19
CA ARG A 101 -3.82 -5.93 -15.43
C ARG A 101 -3.54 -4.45 -15.22
N TYR A 102 -2.57 -3.90 -15.95
CA TYR A 102 -2.30 -2.46 -15.95
C TYR A 102 -3.22 -1.68 -16.89
N ASP A 103 -3.62 -2.26 -18.01
CA ASP A 103 -4.22 -1.51 -19.12
C ASP A 103 -5.63 -1.98 -19.50
N GLY A 104 -6.38 -1.11 -20.18
CA GLY A 104 -7.77 -1.32 -20.60
C GLY A 104 -8.80 -0.85 -19.59
N ASN A 105 -10.05 -1.27 -19.81
CA ASN A 105 -11.19 -0.79 -19.01
C ASN A 105 -11.29 -1.48 -17.65
N PHE A 106 -10.66 -2.64 -17.49
CA PHE A 106 -10.63 -3.38 -16.25
C PHE A 106 -9.33 -3.12 -15.51
N LYS A 107 -9.43 -3.14 -14.17
CA LYS A 107 -8.29 -3.16 -13.28
C LYS A 107 -8.41 -4.37 -12.37
N ASP A 108 -7.97 -5.51 -12.88
CA ASP A 108 -8.01 -6.78 -12.15
C ASP A 108 -7.01 -6.69 -10.98
N ALA A 109 -7.52 -6.43 -9.78
CA ALA A 109 -6.76 -6.10 -8.59
C ALA A 109 -7.30 -6.91 -7.42
N HIS A 110 -6.49 -7.83 -6.89
CA HIS A 110 -6.89 -8.68 -5.77
C HIS A 110 -6.28 -8.17 -4.47
N ASN A 111 -7.13 -7.84 -3.49
CA ASN A 111 -6.70 -7.32 -2.20
C ASN A 111 -6.60 -8.44 -1.17
N TYR A 112 -5.53 -8.42 -0.38
CA TYR A 112 -5.24 -9.45 0.62
C TYR A 112 -4.78 -8.82 1.93
N LEU A 113 -5.07 -9.50 3.04
CA LEU A 113 -4.59 -9.18 4.37
C LEU A 113 -3.64 -10.26 4.87
N VAL A 114 -2.50 -9.86 5.42
CA VAL A 114 -1.62 -10.71 6.25
C VAL A 114 -1.32 -10.02 7.58
N THR A 115 -1.10 -10.81 8.63
CA THR A 115 -0.76 -10.30 9.96
C THR A 115 0.52 -10.90 10.50
N ALA A 116 1.17 -10.20 11.43
CA ALA A 116 2.36 -10.67 12.12
C ALA A 116 2.47 -10.09 13.55
N PRO A 117 2.98 -10.86 14.52
CA PRO A 117 3.23 -10.34 15.88
C PRO A 117 4.46 -9.42 15.96
N ALA A 118 5.35 -9.48 14.98
CA ALA A 118 6.49 -8.59 14.84
C ALA A 118 6.66 -8.20 13.37
N ILE A 119 7.27 -7.03 13.10
CA ILE A 119 7.42 -6.53 11.73
C ILE A 119 8.24 -7.50 10.84
N THR A 120 9.18 -8.21 11.44
CA THR A 120 10.01 -9.24 10.78
C THR A 120 9.30 -10.58 10.61
N GLY A 121 8.02 -10.67 10.99
CA GLY A 121 7.22 -11.88 10.92
C GLY A 121 7.19 -12.71 12.21
N PRO A 122 6.71 -13.96 12.14
CA PRO A 122 6.21 -14.62 10.93
C PRO A 122 4.92 -13.95 10.42
N TRP A 123 4.87 -13.71 9.11
CA TRP A 123 3.66 -13.21 8.44
C TRP A 123 2.75 -14.38 8.04
N SER A 124 1.46 -14.25 8.34
CA SER A 124 0.42 -15.25 8.06
C SER A 124 0.31 -15.58 6.57
N ASP A 125 -0.45 -16.62 6.24
CA ASP A 125 -0.99 -16.79 4.90
C ASP A 125 -2.06 -15.71 4.62
N PRO A 126 -2.29 -15.36 3.34
CA PRO A 126 -3.15 -14.23 3.00
C PRO A 126 -4.62 -14.58 3.14
N ILE A 127 -5.38 -13.65 3.70
CA ILE A 127 -6.84 -13.63 3.68
C ILE A 127 -7.25 -12.79 2.47
N TYR A 128 -8.01 -13.39 1.55
CA TYR A 128 -8.60 -12.65 0.43
C TYR A 128 -9.69 -11.70 0.93
N MET A 129 -9.61 -10.43 0.54
CA MET A 129 -10.55 -9.38 0.94
C MET A 129 -11.60 -9.15 -0.14
N ASN A 130 -11.20 -8.60 -1.28
CA ASN A 130 -12.08 -8.36 -2.43
C ASN A 130 -11.28 -8.07 -3.72
N SER A 131 -11.98 -7.66 -4.78
CA SER A 131 -11.37 -7.20 -6.04
C SER A 131 -12.14 -6.07 -6.72
N SER A 132 -12.78 -5.20 -5.94
CA SER A 132 -13.57 -4.08 -6.49
C SER A 132 -12.70 -2.92 -7.00
N GLY A 133 -11.43 -2.89 -6.60
CA GLY A 133 -10.42 -1.93 -7.04
C GLY A 133 -9.15 -2.05 -6.17
N PHE A 134 -8.34 -1.00 -6.14
CA PHE A 134 -7.01 -0.99 -5.53
C PHE A 134 -6.88 0.10 -4.46
N ASP A 135 -5.65 0.32 -3.98
CA ASP A 135 -5.29 1.17 -2.85
C ASP A 135 -6.09 0.82 -1.57
N PRO A 136 -6.03 -0.46 -1.14
CA PRO A 136 -6.79 -0.90 0.01
C PRO A 136 -6.16 -0.39 1.31
N SER A 137 -6.99 -0.11 2.30
CA SER A 137 -6.59 0.38 3.62
C SER A 137 -7.41 -0.30 4.71
N LEU A 138 -6.80 -0.46 5.89
CA LEU A 138 -7.47 -1.00 7.07
C LEU A 138 -7.54 0.07 8.16
N PHE A 139 -8.75 0.45 8.52
CA PHE A 139 -9.01 1.33 9.64
C PHE A 139 -9.42 0.52 10.87
N HIS A 140 -8.78 0.80 12.00
CA HIS A 140 -9.08 0.19 13.29
C HIS A 140 -9.88 1.22 14.09
N ASP A 141 -11.17 0.94 14.31
CA ASP A 141 -12.07 1.84 15.01
C ASP A 141 -11.94 1.67 16.53
N ASP A 142 -12.30 2.72 17.26
CA ASP A 142 -12.17 2.77 18.73
C ASP A 142 -13.17 1.83 19.44
N ASP A 143 -14.24 1.43 18.73
CA ASP A 143 -15.22 0.44 19.23
C ASP A 143 -14.81 -1.02 18.99
N GLY A 144 -13.61 -1.24 18.44
CA GLY A 144 -13.04 -2.55 18.16
C GLY A 144 -13.33 -3.08 16.76
N ARG A 145 -14.26 -2.47 16.01
CA ARG A 145 -14.53 -2.83 14.62
C ARG A 145 -13.35 -2.48 13.72
N LYS A 146 -13.29 -3.18 12.59
CA LYS A 146 -12.25 -3.02 11.57
C LYS A 146 -12.96 -2.68 10.28
N TRP A 147 -12.45 -1.70 9.55
CA TRP A 147 -13.06 -1.25 8.31
C TRP A 147 -12.04 -1.38 7.18
N PHE A 148 -12.37 -2.23 6.22
CA PHE A 148 -11.66 -2.33 4.97
C PHE A 148 -12.16 -1.23 4.02
N LEU A 149 -11.22 -0.46 3.48
CA LEU A 149 -11.47 0.64 2.57
C LEU A 149 -10.72 0.39 1.25
N ASN A 150 -11.34 0.65 0.10
CA ASN A 150 -10.61 0.72 -1.16
C ASN A 150 -11.34 1.60 -2.18
N GLN A 151 -10.60 2.08 -3.18
CA GLN A 151 -11.22 2.73 -4.33
C GLN A 151 -12.03 1.70 -5.12
N GLN A 152 -13.26 2.04 -5.52
CA GLN A 152 -14.06 1.20 -6.41
C GLN A 152 -13.82 1.59 -7.88
N TRP A 153 -13.41 0.61 -8.69
CA TRP A 153 -13.04 0.83 -10.08
C TRP A 153 -14.27 0.78 -10.99
N ARG A 154 -14.48 1.86 -11.75
CA ARG A 154 -15.54 1.93 -12.77
C ARG A 154 -15.04 1.38 -14.11
N HIS A 155 -15.43 0.16 -14.45
CA HIS A 155 -15.02 -0.50 -15.70
C HIS A 155 -15.91 -0.17 -16.91
N THR A 156 -17.09 0.41 -16.71
CA THR A 156 -18.10 0.68 -17.76
C THR A 156 -17.85 1.96 -18.56
N THR A 157 -16.62 2.45 -18.63
CA THR A 157 -16.31 3.68 -19.36
C THR A 157 -16.19 3.42 -20.88
N ASP A 158 -16.49 4.44 -21.71
CA ASP A 158 -16.27 4.43 -23.18
C ASP A 158 -14.78 4.52 -23.57
N SER A 159 -13.90 4.16 -22.64
CA SER A 159 -12.47 4.23 -22.81
C SER A 159 -12.01 3.07 -23.68
N VAL A 160 -11.06 3.34 -24.58
CA VAL A 160 -10.48 2.35 -25.48
C VAL A 160 -8.96 2.61 -25.49
N GLY A 161 -8.16 1.56 -25.30
CA GLY A 161 -6.69 1.67 -25.40
C GLY A 161 -6.03 2.44 -24.25
N GLY A 162 -6.50 2.26 -23.02
CA GLY A 162 -5.70 2.64 -21.84
C GLY A 162 -5.72 4.08 -21.39
N ARG A 163 -6.49 4.92 -22.08
CA ARG A 163 -6.72 6.31 -21.65
C ARG A 163 -8.17 6.46 -21.28
N PRO A 164 -8.49 6.56 -19.97
CA PRO A 164 -9.85 6.81 -19.53
C PRO A 164 -10.35 8.12 -20.16
N LYS A 165 -11.37 8.04 -21.01
CA LYS A 165 -12.04 9.26 -21.52
C LYS A 165 -12.94 9.89 -20.45
N GLY A 166 -13.27 9.12 -19.41
CA GLY A 166 -14.01 9.55 -18.23
C GLY A 166 -13.32 9.09 -16.93
N ILE A 167 -13.80 9.58 -15.80
CA ILE A 167 -13.28 9.26 -14.46
C ILE A 167 -13.56 7.78 -14.15
N ALA A 168 -12.51 6.96 -13.98
CA ALA A 168 -12.60 5.52 -13.64
C ALA A 168 -12.77 5.26 -12.12
N PHE A 169 -13.28 6.24 -11.39
CA PHE A 169 -13.52 6.22 -9.94
C PHE A 169 -15.03 6.16 -9.68
N ASP A 170 -15.47 5.14 -8.95
CA ASP A 170 -16.89 4.94 -8.60
C ASP A 170 -17.20 5.27 -7.14
N GLY A 171 -16.19 5.59 -6.34
CA GLY A 171 -16.32 5.87 -4.91
C GLY A 171 -15.26 5.17 -4.08
N ILE A 172 -15.43 5.25 -2.75
CA ILE A 172 -14.69 4.47 -1.77
C ILE A 172 -15.65 3.43 -1.21
N LEU A 173 -15.33 2.15 -1.37
CA LEU A 173 -16.01 1.08 -0.67
C LEU A 173 -15.52 1.07 0.78
N ALA A 174 -16.45 0.99 1.72
CA ALA A 174 -16.16 0.74 3.13
C ALA A 174 -16.92 -0.53 3.55
N GLN A 175 -16.19 -1.53 4.03
CA GLN A 175 -16.73 -2.82 4.46
C GLN A 175 -16.21 -3.13 5.86
N GLU A 176 -17.12 -3.50 6.76
CA GLU A 176 -16.79 -4.04 8.09
C GLU A 176 -16.31 -5.49 8.00
#